data_AF-A0A7S0ZC34-F1
#
_entry.id   AF-A0A7S0ZC34-F1
#
_cell.length_a   1.000
_cell.length_b   1.000
_cell.length_c   1.000
_cell.angle_alpha   90.00
_cell.angle_beta   90.00
_cell.angle_gamma   90.00
#
_symmetry.space_group_name_H-M   'P 1'
#
loop_
_entity.id
_entity.type
_entity.pdbx_description
1 polymer ?
#
loop_
_entity_poly.entity_id
_entity_poly.type
_entity_poly.pdbx_seq_one_letter_code
_entity_poly.pdbx_strand_id
1 'polypeptide(L)'
;MKTIIPCGQCHEVDVARMVIICGPGMGKMMGALHPAGSLYERPTNNVEVEKEYKCFREMMEENGVKVFDVREILAQDCNKSVGARLELEDMAAKSLTYAYDETATDIMPDKQTLHYVGEEYKRSVIEEMSEGQLVNIILTRPTVTLKKSYRDTGFTASYSFEPLSNINFTRDQQITTRNGIVMGRLRSEQRRGEVDVLEFCHRKLGLRVIGRIPGPDCYLEGGDFFPAGPDLCMVGIGPRSNLGAVKYMMENDL
;
A
#
# COMPACT_ATOMS: atom_id res chain seq x y z
N MET A 1 2.17 -17.65 17.80
CA MET A 1 1.70 -16.25 17.86
C MET A 1 2.91 -15.36 17.66
N LYS A 2 2.88 -14.41 16.70
CA LYS A 2 3.95 -13.40 16.57
C LYS A 2 3.90 -12.49 17.81
N THR A 3 5.06 -12.22 18.42
CA THR A 3 5.17 -11.30 19.56
C THR A 3 4.76 -9.91 19.10
N ILE A 4 3.74 -9.34 19.75
CA ILE A 4 3.34 -7.94 19.50
C ILE A 4 4.40 -7.04 20.11
N ILE A 5 4.99 -6.20 19.28
CA ILE A 5 5.99 -5.21 19.69
C ILE A 5 5.23 -3.96 20.16
N PRO A 6 5.48 -3.47 21.39
CA PRO A 6 4.98 -2.17 21.80
C PRO A 6 5.44 -1.10 20.81
N CYS A 7 4.48 -0.40 20.22
CA CYS A 7 4.73 0.68 19.27
C CYS A 7 3.86 1.88 19.64
N GLY A 8 4.23 3.06 19.14
CA GLY A 8 3.52 4.29 19.42
C GLY A 8 4.45 5.50 19.41
N GLN A 9 3.85 6.68 19.48
CA GLN A 9 4.55 7.95 19.55
C GLN A 9 3.83 8.83 20.58
N CYS A 10 4.58 9.36 21.54
CA CYS A 10 4.04 10.20 22.61
C CYS A 10 4.08 11.67 22.20
N HIS A 11 5.14 12.08 21.51
CA HIS A 11 5.35 13.44 21.07
C HIS A 11 6.01 13.49 19.69
N GLU A 12 5.71 14.54 18.90
CA GLU A 12 6.38 14.83 17.63
C GLU A 12 7.91 15.03 17.72
N VAL A 13 8.47 15.30 18.91
CA VAL A 13 9.92 15.51 19.09
C VAL A 13 10.59 14.34 19.80
N ASP A 14 9.88 13.22 19.97
CA ASP A 14 10.47 12.00 20.50
C ASP A 14 11.62 11.55 19.59
N VAL A 15 12.71 11.06 20.19
CA VAL A 15 13.83 10.49 19.42
C VAL A 15 13.31 9.27 18.65
N ALA A 16 13.34 9.36 17.32
CA ALA A 16 12.92 8.28 16.45
C ALA A 16 13.81 7.04 16.66
N ARG A 17 13.19 5.90 16.96
CA ARG A 17 13.89 4.60 17.07
C ARG A 17 13.62 3.68 15.90
N MET A 18 12.46 3.83 15.28
CA MET A 18 12.00 3.04 14.15
C MET A 18 11.19 3.93 13.22
N VAL A 19 11.44 3.84 11.92
CA VAL A 19 10.68 4.54 10.88
C VAL A 19 10.37 3.58 9.73
N ILE A 20 9.17 3.70 9.16
CA ILE A 20 8.79 3.02 7.92
C ILE A 20 8.77 4.04 6.80
N ILE A 21 9.57 3.78 5.77
CA ILE A 21 9.64 4.56 4.54
C ILE A 21 9.22 3.68 3.35
N CYS A 22 8.98 4.30 2.20
CA CYS A 22 8.80 3.57 0.96
C CYS A 22 9.59 4.24 -0.16
N GLY A 23 10.56 3.50 -0.69
CA GLY A 23 11.41 3.93 -1.78
C GLY A 23 10.65 4.13 -3.09
N PRO A 24 11.20 4.94 -4.00
CA PRO A 24 10.63 5.07 -5.33
C PRO A 24 10.67 3.71 -6.03
N GLY A 25 9.59 3.41 -6.74
CA GLY A 25 9.42 2.17 -7.48
C GLY A 25 8.68 2.41 -8.77
N MET A 26 8.23 1.33 -9.39
CA MET A 26 7.47 1.41 -10.63
C MET A 26 6.21 2.29 -10.48
N GLY A 27 5.55 2.24 -9.33
CA GLY A 27 4.40 3.11 -9.04
C GLY A 27 4.74 4.61 -9.05
N LYS A 28 5.91 5.01 -8.52
CA LYS A 28 6.39 6.40 -8.58
C LYS A 28 6.68 6.82 -10.03
N MET A 29 7.34 5.94 -10.79
CA MET A 29 7.62 6.18 -12.20
C MET A 29 6.34 6.35 -13.01
N MET A 30 5.34 5.48 -12.81
CA MET A 30 4.03 5.58 -13.46
C MET A 30 3.30 6.87 -13.08
N GLY A 31 3.30 7.26 -11.80
CA GLY A 31 2.71 8.54 -11.36
C GLY A 31 3.39 9.77 -11.98
N ALA A 32 4.70 9.68 -12.24
CA ALA A 32 5.46 10.75 -12.88
C ALA A 32 5.11 10.93 -14.38
N LEU A 33 4.46 9.95 -15.03
CA LEU A 33 4.01 10.07 -16.42
C LEU A 33 2.92 11.14 -16.59
N HIS A 34 2.11 11.38 -15.55
CA HIS A 34 1.09 12.42 -15.54
C HIS A 34 0.96 13.05 -14.14
N PRO A 35 1.85 13.98 -13.76
CA PRO A 35 1.98 14.49 -12.38
C PRO A 35 0.67 15.05 -11.80
N ALA A 36 -0.06 15.88 -12.54
CA ALA A 36 -1.31 16.48 -12.08
C ALA A 36 -2.40 15.44 -11.80
N GLY A 37 -2.41 14.35 -12.56
CA GLY A 37 -3.36 13.24 -12.39
C GLY A 37 -2.98 12.30 -11.24
N SER A 38 -1.73 12.38 -10.79
CA SER A 38 -1.15 11.55 -9.73
C SER A 38 -0.88 12.35 -8.45
N LEU A 39 -1.51 13.52 -8.31
CA LEU A 39 -1.40 14.41 -7.15
C LEU A 39 0.05 14.86 -6.86
N TYR A 40 0.86 15.05 -7.91
CA TYR A 40 2.19 15.64 -7.81
C TYR A 40 2.19 17.08 -8.32
N GLU A 41 2.84 17.97 -7.58
CA GLU A 41 2.97 19.38 -7.92
C GLU A 41 3.83 19.60 -9.18
N ARG A 42 4.86 18.78 -9.38
CA ARG A 42 5.83 18.93 -10.47
C ARG A 42 6.31 17.58 -11.02
N PRO A 43 6.83 17.54 -12.27
CA PRO A 43 7.53 16.37 -12.78
C PRO A 43 8.74 16.01 -11.89
N THR A 44 9.05 14.72 -11.82
CA THR A 44 10.15 14.20 -10.99
C THR A 44 11.13 13.39 -11.83
N ASN A 45 12.43 13.57 -11.59
CA ASN A 45 13.46 12.70 -12.14
C ASN A 45 13.67 11.50 -11.20
N ASN A 46 13.28 10.30 -11.65
CA ASN A 46 13.32 9.10 -10.81
C ASN A 46 14.74 8.70 -10.38
N VAL A 47 15.78 9.02 -11.16
CA VAL A 47 17.18 8.74 -10.78
C VAL A 47 17.60 9.61 -9.60
N GLU A 48 17.26 10.90 -9.64
CA GLU A 48 17.55 11.81 -8.52
C GLU A 48 16.71 11.46 -7.29
N VAL A 49 15.43 11.11 -7.46
CA VAL A 49 14.57 10.68 -6.34
C VAL A 49 15.11 9.42 -5.65
N GLU A 50 15.62 8.44 -6.41
CA GLU A 50 16.27 7.25 -5.86
C GLU A 50 17.53 7.60 -5.05
N LYS A 51 18.34 8.54 -5.56
CA LYS A 51 19.54 9.02 -4.86
C LYS A 51 19.20 9.76 -3.57
N GLU A 52 18.23 10.67 -3.62
CA GLU A 52 17.74 11.41 -2.44
C GLU A 52 17.14 10.46 -1.40
N TYR A 53 16.37 9.46 -1.83
CA TYR A 53 15.82 8.43 -0.95
C TYR A 53 16.91 7.63 -0.22
N LYS A 54 17.95 7.19 -0.92
CA LYS A 54 19.09 6.48 -0.30
C LYS A 54 19.81 7.34 0.72
N CYS A 55 20.11 8.59 0.36
CA CYS A 55 20.74 9.54 1.29
C CYS A 55 19.87 9.77 2.54
N PHE A 56 18.55 9.90 2.37
CA PHE A 56 17.62 10.05 3.50
C PHE A 56 17.61 8.84 4.43
N ARG A 57 17.61 7.61 3.87
CA ARG A 57 17.71 6.37 4.63
C ARG A 57 19.02 6.26 5.38
N GLU A 58 20.15 6.48 4.70
CA GLU A 58 21.50 6.43 5.28
C GLU A 58 21.61 7.39 6.46
N MET A 59 21.15 8.64 6.31
CA MET A 59 21.14 9.63 7.40
C MET A 59 20.36 9.16 8.63
N MET A 60 19.21 8.51 8.45
CA MET A 60 18.44 7.97 9.57
C MET A 60 19.18 6.82 10.26
N GLU A 61 19.71 5.88 9.48
CA GLU A 61 20.43 4.71 9.99
C GLU A 61 21.72 5.10 10.74
N GLU A 62 22.47 6.08 10.22
CA GLU A 62 23.66 6.65 10.87
C GLU A 62 23.35 7.32 12.21
N ASN A 63 22.13 7.86 12.36
CA ASN A 63 21.65 8.43 13.62
C ASN A 63 20.98 7.38 14.54
N GLY A 64 21.17 6.09 14.26
CA GLY A 64 20.70 4.99 15.12
C GLY A 64 19.22 4.66 14.97
N VAL A 65 18.53 5.19 13.95
CA VAL A 65 17.14 4.88 13.66
C VAL A 65 17.07 3.57 12.88
N LYS A 66 16.22 2.64 13.30
CA LYS A 66 15.92 1.43 12.53
C LYS A 66 14.96 1.77 11.39
N VAL A 67 15.45 1.77 10.16
CA VAL A 67 14.64 2.08 8.98
C VAL A 67 14.13 0.80 8.34
N PHE A 68 12.85 0.78 7.99
CA PHE A 68 12.23 -0.30 7.22
C PHE A 68 11.61 0.25 5.94
N ASP A 69 11.90 -0.39 4.81
CA ASP A 69 11.22 -0.09 3.56
C ASP A 69 9.98 -0.96 3.35
N VAL A 70 8.87 -0.39 2.88
CA VAL A 70 7.63 -1.12 2.58
C VAL A 70 7.89 -2.33 1.66
N ARG A 71 8.72 -2.20 0.63
CA ARG A 71 9.01 -3.29 -0.33
C ARG A 71 9.80 -4.42 0.35
N GLU A 72 10.73 -4.06 1.23
CA GLU A 72 11.50 -5.01 2.04
C GLU A 72 10.60 -5.73 3.04
N ILE A 73 9.69 -5.01 3.71
CA ILE A 73 8.73 -5.60 4.64
C ILE A 73 7.81 -6.60 3.93
N LEU A 74 7.29 -6.24 2.74
CA LEU A 74 6.41 -7.12 1.96
C LEU A 74 7.11 -8.45 1.64
N ALA A 75 8.35 -8.39 1.14
CA ALA A 75 9.16 -9.56 0.80
C ALA A 75 9.75 -10.30 2.03
N GLN A 76 9.73 -9.69 3.21
CA GLN A 76 10.40 -10.21 4.39
C GLN A 76 9.99 -11.66 4.71
N ASP A 77 11.00 -12.49 4.98
CA ASP A 77 10.88 -13.89 5.42
C ASP A 77 10.18 -14.85 4.45
N CYS A 78 9.86 -14.44 3.21
CA CYS A 78 9.17 -15.30 2.23
C CYS A 78 10.01 -16.52 1.82
N ASN A 79 11.34 -16.42 1.83
CA ASN A 79 12.26 -17.53 1.59
C ASN A 79 12.45 -18.48 2.78
N LYS A 80 11.98 -18.11 3.97
CA LYS A 80 12.15 -18.89 5.22
C LYS A 80 10.83 -19.42 5.78
N SER A 81 9.70 -18.79 5.43
CA SER A 81 8.38 -19.08 5.96
C SER A 81 7.37 -19.22 4.84
N VAL A 82 6.83 -20.44 4.69
CA VAL A 82 5.72 -20.72 3.78
C VAL A 82 4.52 -19.83 4.09
N GLY A 83 4.24 -19.59 5.37
CA GLY A 83 3.15 -18.68 5.78
C GLY A 83 3.39 -17.23 5.31
N ALA A 84 4.61 -16.70 5.46
CA ALA A 84 4.93 -15.36 4.99
C ALA A 84 4.85 -15.22 3.46
N ARG A 85 5.21 -16.30 2.74
CA ARG A 85 5.08 -16.38 1.29
C ARG A 85 3.61 -16.41 0.86
N LEU A 86 2.79 -17.25 1.47
CA LEU A 86 1.34 -17.32 1.19
C LEU A 86 0.64 -15.99 1.48
N GLU A 87 0.99 -15.31 2.58
CA GLU A 87 0.47 -13.97 2.90
C GLU A 87 0.78 -12.94 1.78
N LEU A 88 1.97 -13.01 1.19
CA LEU A 88 2.38 -12.13 0.08
C LEU A 88 1.63 -12.47 -1.22
N GLU A 89 1.51 -13.76 -1.54
CA GLU A 89 0.77 -14.26 -2.71
C GLU A 89 -0.72 -13.88 -2.63
N ASP A 90 -1.35 -14.04 -1.46
CA ASP A 90 -2.73 -13.65 -1.22
C ASP A 90 -2.96 -12.15 -1.44
N MET A 91 -2.01 -11.33 -1.00
CA MET A 91 -2.09 -9.89 -1.19
C MET A 91 -1.86 -9.49 -2.65
N ALA A 92 -0.94 -10.16 -3.36
CA ALA A 92 -0.73 -9.98 -4.78
C ALA A 92 -1.96 -10.41 -5.59
N ALA A 93 -2.60 -11.53 -5.25
CA ALA A 93 -3.81 -12.02 -5.89
C ALA A 93 -4.98 -11.04 -5.76
N LYS A 94 -5.15 -10.43 -4.58
CA LYS A 94 -6.13 -9.36 -4.35
C LYS A 94 -5.83 -8.08 -5.13
N SER A 95 -4.58 -7.85 -5.49
CA SER A 95 -4.12 -6.66 -6.22
C SER A 95 -4.12 -6.84 -7.74
N LEU A 96 -4.17 -8.09 -8.23
CA LEU A 96 -4.18 -8.45 -9.64
C LEU A 96 -5.60 -8.76 -10.12
N THR A 97 -6.06 -8.02 -11.13
CA THR A 97 -7.34 -8.27 -11.77
C THR A 97 -7.13 -8.92 -13.14
N TYR A 98 -7.81 -10.04 -13.39
CA TYR A 98 -7.98 -10.57 -14.74
C TYR A 98 -9.39 -10.25 -15.20
N ALA A 99 -9.51 -9.70 -16.40
CA ALA A 99 -10.77 -9.30 -17.00
C ALA A 99 -10.86 -9.88 -18.42
N TYR A 100 -12.08 -10.00 -18.92
CA TYR A 100 -12.35 -10.36 -20.30
C TYR A 100 -13.05 -9.19 -20.99
N ASP A 101 -12.61 -8.82 -22.18
CA ASP A 101 -13.27 -7.80 -23.00
C ASP A 101 -14.50 -8.41 -23.69
N GLU A 102 -15.64 -8.32 -23.02
CA GLU A 102 -16.95 -8.78 -23.54
C GLU A 102 -17.43 -7.94 -24.74
N THR A 103 -16.93 -6.71 -24.90
CA THR A 103 -17.37 -5.81 -25.99
C THR A 103 -16.71 -6.12 -27.32
N ALA A 104 -15.65 -6.93 -27.30
CA ALA A 104 -14.86 -7.25 -28.48
C ALA A 104 -15.52 -8.27 -29.42
N THR A 105 -16.50 -9.05 -28.94
CA THR A 105 -17.17 -10.10 -29.71
C THR A 105 -18.59 -10.31 -29.22
N ASP A 106 -19.59 -10.40 -30.13
CA ASP A 106 -20.98 -10.81 -29.83
C ASP A 106 -21.12 -12.28 -29.36
N ILE A 107 -20.02 -12.90 -28.95
CA ILE A 107 -19.91 -14.33 -28.62
C ILE A 107 -19.51 -14.42 -27.15
N MET A 108 -20.31 -15.15 -26.36
CA MET A 108 -19.98 -15.43 -24.97
C MET A 108 -18.61 -16.14 -24.86
N PRO A 109 -17.79 -15.83 -23.84
CA PRO A 109 -16.50 -16.48 -23.65
C PRO A 109 -16.66 -17.99 -23.51
N ASP A 110 -15.83 -18.76 -24.22
CA ASP A 110 -15.80 -20.21 -24.10
C ASP A 110 -15.19 -20.66 -22.75
N LYS A 111 -15.36 -21.94 -22.40
CA LYS A 111 -14.84 -22.51 -21.14
C LYS A 111 -13.33 -22.31 -20.96
N GLN A 112 -12.58 -22.33 -22.06
CA GLN A 112 -11.13 -22.14 -22.04
C GLN A 112 -10.77 -20.68 -21.70
N THR A 113 -11.49 -19.72 -22.28
CA THR A 113 -11.36 -18.30 -21.96
C THR A 113 -11.67 -18.04 -20.48
N LEU A 114 -12.77 -18.61 -19.97
CA LEU A 114 -13.16 -18.48 -18.57
C LEU A 114 -12.12 -19.05 -17.60
N HIS A 115 -11.39 -20.09 -18.00
CA HIS A 115 -10.28 -20.62 -17.21
C HIS A 115 -9.15 -19.59 -17.07
N TYR A 116 -8.72 -18.93 -18.15
CA TYR A 116 -7.59 -17.98 -18.13
C TYR A 116 -7.88 -16.65 -17.42
N VAL A 117 -9.15 -16.30 -17.22
CA VAL A 117 -9.53 -15.16 -16.36
C VAL A 117 -9.99 -15.60 -14.96
N GLY A 118 -9.98 -16.90 -14.69
CA GLY A 118 -10.43 -17.47 -13.44
C GLY A 118 -9.39 -17.38 -12.31
N GLU A 119 -9.87 -17.50 -11.08
CA GLU A 119 -9.03 -17.43 -9.87
C GLU A 119 -8.02 -18.59 -9.79
N GLU A 120 -8.39 -19.80 -10.22
CA GLU A 120 -7.47 -20.96 -10.19
C GLU A 120 -6.23 -20.72 -11.07
N TYR A 121 -6.44 -20.27 -12.30
CA TYR A 121 -5.33 -19.92 -13.20
C TYR A 121 -4.49 -18.76 -12.63
N LYS A 122 -5.14 -17.72 -12.11
CA LYS A 122 -4.47 -16.59 -11.45
C LYS A 122 -3.55 -17.07 -10.33
N ARG A 123 -4.02 -17.99 -9.47
CA ARG A 123 -3.23 -18.56 -8.39
C ARG A 123 -2.02 -19.34 -8.90
N SER A 124 -2.20 -20.22 -9.89
CA SER A 124 -1.06 -20.95 -10.48
C SER A 124 0.01 -20.02 -11.08
N VAL A 125 -0.40 -18.88 -11.65
CA VAL A 125 0.53 -17.89 -12.21
C VAL A 125 1.29 -17.16 -11.10
N ILE A 126 0.60 -16.80 -10.01
CA ILE A 126 1.19 -16.08 -8.86
C ILE A 126 2.18 -16.95 -8.09
N GLU A 127 1.88 -18.23 -7.92
CA GLU A 127 2.74 -19.19 -7.19
C GLU A 127 4.14 -19.29 -7.82
N GLU A 128 4.24 -19.21 -9.15
CA GLU A 128 5.50 -19.27 -9.90
C GLU A 128 6.31 -17.96 -9.88
N MET A 129 5.74 -16.85 -9.40
CA MET A 129 6.38 -15.54 -9.45
C MET A 129 7.38 -15.31 -8.31
N SER A 130 8.47 -14.60 -8.62
CA SER A 130 9.42 -14.13 -7.59
C SER A 130 8.78 -13.13 -6.62
N GLU A 131 9.35 -13.01 -5.42
CA GLU A 131 8.91 -12.03 -4.40
C GLU A 131 8.87 -10.60 -4.95
N GLY A 132 9.87 -10.21 -5.75
CA GLY A 132 9.91 -8.89 -6.39
C GLY A 132 8.78 -8.66 -7.38
N GLN A 133 8.37 -9.69 -8.13
CA GLN A 133 7.20 -9.61 -9.02
C GLN A 133 5.91 -9.44 -8.22
N LEU A 134 5.74 -10.20 -7.14
CA LEU A 134 4.57 -10.08 -6.25
C LEU A 134 4.48 -8.68 -5.61
N VAL A 135 5.60 -8.15 -5.12
CA VAL A 135 5.67 -6.78 -4.59
C VAL A 135 5.27 -5.76 -5.66
N ASN A 136 5.75 -5.92 -6.90
CA ASN A 136 5.37 -5.01 -7.98
C ASN A 136 3.88 -5.12 -8.33
N ILE A 137 3.29 -6.32 -8.31
CA ILE A 137 1.85 -6.51 -8.50
C ILE A 137 1.06 -5.73 -7.45
N ILE A 138 1.43 -5.87 -6.17
CA ILE A 138 0.77 -5.17 -5.05
C ILE A 138 0.83 -3.65 -5.24
N LEU A 139 1.99 -3.11 -5.62
CA LEU A 139 2.19 -1.66 -5.72
C LEU A 139 1.68 -1.03 -7.03
N THR A 140 1.53 -1.82 -8.10
CA THR A 140 1.09 -1.32 -9.41
C THR A 140 -0.36 -1.65 -9.75
N ARG A 141 -0.98 -2.57 -8.99
CA ARG A 141 -2.38 -3.02 -9.12
C ARG A 141 -2.82 -3.20 -10.58
N PRO A 142 -2.17 -4.12 -11.30
CA PRO A 142 -2.45 -4.34 -12.71
C PRO A 142 -3.82 -4.97 -12.95
N THR A 143 -4.46 -4.56 -14.05
CA THR A 143 -5.56 -5.28 -14.67
C THR A 143 -5.11 -5.81 -16.02
N VAL A 144 -5.16 -7.14 -16.19
CA VAL A 144 -4.90 -7.81 -17.47
C VAL A 144 -6.24 -8.11 -18.10
N THR A 145 -6.53 -7.47 -19.22
CA THR A 145 -7.76 -7.70 -19.99
C THR A 145 -7.44 -8.58 -21.19
N LEU A 146 -8.09 -9.75 -21.26
CA LEU A 146 -7.96 -10.67 -22.37
C LEU A 146 -9.04 -10.40 -23.42
N LYS A 147 -8.63 -10.48 -24.68
CA LYS A 147 -9.49 -10.43 -25.86
C LYS A 147 -9.20 -11.65 -26.73
N LYS A 148 -10.24 -12.27 -27.29
CA LYS A 148 -10.05 -13.41 -28.21
C LYS A 148 -9.34 -12.94 -29.48
N SER A 149 -8.33 -13.70 -29.90
CA SER A 149 -7.57 -13.45 -31.12
C SER A 149 -7.50 -14.70 -31.96
N TYR A 150 -7.63 -14.55 -33.28
CA TYR A 150 -7.52 -15.65 -34.22
C TYR A 150 -6.05 -15.92 -34.65
N ARG A 151 -5.07 -15.32 -33.96
CA ARG A 151 -3.63 -15.50 -34.21
C ARG A 151 -2.91 -16.09 -32.99
N ASP A 152 -1.79 -16.76 -33.27
CA ASP A 152 -0.75 -17.26 -32.36
C ASP A 152 -1.23 -18.08 -31.13
N THR A 153 -1.61 -17.42 -30.04
CA THR A 153 -1.93 -18.04 -28.73
C THR A 153 -3.43 -18.12 -28.44
N GLY A 154 -4.28 -17.65 -29.35
CA GLY A 154 -5.74 -17.62 -29.19
C GLY A 154 -6.26 -16.39 -28.43
N PHE A 155 -5.38 -15.60 -27.82
CA PHE A 155 -5.73 -14.39 -27.07
C PHE A 155 -4.75 -13.24 -27.33
N THR A 156 -5.24 -12.02 -27.13
CA THR A 156 -4.41 -10.82 -26.99
C THR A 156 -4.68 -10.23 -25.62
N ALA A 157 -3.63 -9.78 -24.93
CA ALA A 157 -3.74 -9.16 -23.62
C ALA A 157 -3.46 -7.64 -23.72
N SER A 158 -4.25 -6.84 -23.02
CA SER A 158 -3.98 -5.43 -22.74
C SER A 158 -3.85 -5.21 -21.24
N TYR A 159 -3.05 -4.22 -20.86
CA TYR A 159 -2.70 -3.96 -19.47
C TYR A 159 -3.08 -2.53 -19.09
N SER A 160 -3.78 -2.39 -17.96
CA SER A 160 -3.96 -1.11 -17.27
C SER A 160 -3.44 -1.23 -15.84
N PHE A 161 -3.09 -0.11 -15.22
CA PHE A 161 -2.48 -0.07 -13.89
C PHE A 161 -3.14 1.01 -13.05
N GLU A 162 -3.36 0.70 -11.76
CA GLU A 162 -3.78 1.66 -10.74
C GLU A 162 -2.70 1.78 -9.67
N PRO A 163 -1.53 2.35 -10.00
CA PRO A 163 -0.38 2.33 -9.12
C PRO A 163 -0.62 3.13 -7.84
N LEU A 164 -0.11 2.61 -6.73
CA LEU A 164 -0.07 3.27 -5.43
C LEU A 164 1.03 4.36 -5.43
N SER A 165 0.88 5.35 -6.29
CA SER A 165 1.93 6.33 -6.60
C SER A 165 2.31 7.22 -5.41
N ASN A 166 1.40 7.47 -4.46
CA ASN A 166 1.66 8.29 -3.28
C ASN A 166 2.11 7.49 -2.05
N ILE A 167 2.28 6.16 -2.15
CA ILE A 167 2.67 5.31 -1.00
C ILE A 167 4.03 5.70 -0.39
N ASN A 168 4.89 6.38 -1.16
CA ASN A 168 6.15 6.95 -0.67
C ASN A 168 5.95 7.97 0.45
N PHE A 169 4.78 8.61 0.52
CA PHE A 169 4.37 9.46 1.62
C PHE A 169 3.68 8.61 2.68
N THR A 170 4.49 7.86 3.44
CA THR A 170 4.03 6.91 4.47
C THR A 170 3.39 7.57 5.69
N ARG A 171 3.24 8.90 5.70
CA ARG A 171 2.58 9.65 6.78
C ARG A 171 1.06 9.63 6.66
N ASP A 172 0.50 9.57 5.46
CA ASP A 172 -0.92 9.87 5.27
C ASP A 172 -1.83 8.72 5.72
N GLN A 173 -1.39 7.47 5.53
CA GLN A 173 -2.25 6.29 5.59
C GLN A 173 -2.60 5.87 7.03
N GLN A 174 -1.88 6.39 8.02
CA GLN A 174 -2.01 6.01 9.42
C GLN A 174 -1.61 7.15 10.36
N ILE A 175 -2.04 7.05 11.61
CA ILE A 175 -1.50 7.84 12.71
C ILE A 175 -0.84 6.91 13.74
N THR A 176 0.18 7.41 14.41
CA THR A 176 0.86 6.70 15.49
C THR A 176 0.51 7.40 16.79
N THR A 177 -0.38 6.80 17.58
CA THR A 177 -0.73 7.29 18.92
C THR A 177 0.18 6.67 19.96
N ARG A 178 0.08 7.09 21.23
CA ARG A 178 0.83 6.47 22.32
C ARG A 178 0.44 4.99 22.53
N ASN A 179 -0.80 4.63 22.18
CA ASN A 179 -1.36 3.30 22.43
C ASN A 179 -1.08 2.30 21.30
N GLY A 180 -0.80 2.81 20.10
CA GLY A 180 -0.49 2.01 18.92
C GLY A 180 -0.78 2.76 17.62
N ILE A 181 -0.93 2.00 16.53
CA ILE A 181 -1.16 2.54 15.19
C ILE A 181 -2.65 2.50 14.88
N VAL A 182 -3.20 3.61 14.40
CA VAL A 182 -4.57 3.69 13.89
C VAL A 182 -4.50 3.86 12.38
N MET A 183 -5.12 2.94 11.64
CA MET A 183 -5.18 3.05 10.19
C MET A 183 -6.21 4.10 9.79
N GLY A 184 -5.78 5.07 8.99
CA GLY A 184 -6.62 6.15 8.51
C GLY A 184 -7.66 5.69 7.48
N ARG A 185 -8.52 6.63 7.09
CA ARG A 185 -9.42 6.47 5.95
C ARG A 185 -9.26 7.69 5.06
N LEU A 186 -8.38 7.55 4.08
CA LEU A 186 -8.09 8.63 3.13
C LEU A 186 -9.35 9.02 2.37
N ARG A 187 -9.48 10.33 2.10
CA ARG A 187 -10.66 10.83 1.37
C ARG A 187 -10.62 10.42 -0.10
N SER A 188 -9.43 10.39 -0.69
CA SER A 188 -9.24 9.91 -2.07
C SER A 188 -9.41 8.39 -2.13
N GLU A 189 -10.39 7.93 -2.91
CA GLU A 189 -10.64 6.49 -3.08
C GLU A 189 -9.48 5.77 -3.73
N GLN A 190 -8.80 6.44 -4.68
CA GLN A 190 -7.63 5.92 -5.39
C GLN A 190 -6.47 5.56 -4.44
N ARG A 191 -6.38 6.23 -3.28
CA ARG A 191 -5.32 6.01 -2.30
C ARG A 191 -5.69 5.02 -1.20
N ARG A 192 -6.93 4.51 -1.16
CA ARG A 192 -7.35 3.59 -0.08
C ARG A 192 -6.54 2.29 -0.05
N GLY A 193 -6.09 1.80 -1.21
CA GLY A 193 -5.22 0.63 -1.29
C GLY A 193 -3.85 0.82 -0.59
N GLU A 194 -3.37 2.06 -0.46
CA GLU A 194 -2.14 2.36 0.30
C GLU A 194 -2.30 1.99 1.77
N VAL A 195 -3.49 2.21 2.35
CA VAL A 195 -3.79 1.89 3.75
C VAL A 195 -3.72 0.39 4.00
N ASP A 196 -4.24 -0.43 3.08
CA ASP A 196 -4.19 -1.89 3.20
C ASP A 196 -2.75 -2.42 3.16
N VAL A 197 -1.90 -1.82 2.30
CA VAL A 197 -0.48 -2.19 2.23
C VAL A 197 0.25 -1.83 3.51
N LEU A 198 0.08 -0.62 4.02
CA LEU A 198 0.76 -0.20 5.24
C LEU A 198 0.26 -1.00 6.46
N GLU A 199 -1.04 -1.30 6.56
CA GLU A 199 -1.55 -2.16 7.62
C GLU A 199 -0.93 -3.56 7.58
N PHE A 200 -0.83 -4.16 6.38
CA PHE A 200 -0.15 -5.44 6.20
C PHE A 200 1.30 -5.36 6.69
N CYS A 201 2.05 -4.33 6.30
CA CYS A 201 3.42 -4.12 6.73
C CYS A 201 3.55 -3.98 8.25
N HIS A 202 2.68 -3.20 8.90
CA HIS A 202 2.68 -3.05 10.35
C HIS A 202 2.45 -4.39 11.06
N ARG A 203 1.44 -5.16 10.63
CA ARG A 203 1.13 -6.48 11.18
C ARG A 203 2.26 -7.47 10.94
N LYS A 204 2.89 -7.42 9.76
CA LYS A 204 4.02 -8.29 9.40
C LYS A 204 5.23 -8.06 10.31
N LEU A 205 5.50 -6.80 10.65
CA LEU A 205 6.51 -6.38 11.64
C LEU A 205 6.12 -6.66 13.10
N GLY A 206 4.90 -7.11 13.37
CA GLY A 206 4.39 -7.32 14.73
C GLY A 206 4.02 -6.04 15.46
N LEU A 207 3.87 -4.91 14.75
CA LEU A 207 3.45 -3.64 15.33
C LEU A 207 1.96 -3.67 15.67
N ARG A 208 1.60 -3.04 16.79
CA ARG A 208 0.23 -3.02 17.32
C ARG A 208 -0.65 -2.03 16.56
N VAL A 209 -1.42 -2.54 15.60
CA VAL A 209 -2.55 -1.82 15.01
C VAL A 209 -3.74 -1.92 15.96
N ILE A 210 -4.18 -0.79 16.52
CA ILE A 210 -5.22 -0.72 17.55
C ILE A 210 -6.61 -0.38 17.01
N GLY A 211 -6.68 0.19 15.80
CA GLY A 211 -7.96 0.57 15.21
C GLY A 211 -7.84 0.96 13.75
N ARG A 212 -9.00 1.08 13.11
CA ARG A 212 -9.16 1.56 11.75
C ARG A 212 -10.34 2.51 11.69
N ILE A 213 -10.17 3.64 11.02
CA ILE A 213 -11.25 4.62 10.87
C ILE A 213 -12.35 4.04 9.95
N PRO A 214 -13.62 4.01 10.41
CA PRO A 214 -14.71 3.40 9.66
C PRO A 214 -15.15 4.28 8.50
N GLY A 215 -15.97 3.72 7.59
CA GLY A 215 -16.61 4.46 6.50
C GLY A 215 -18.14 4.46 6.61
N PRO A 216 -18.84 5.18 5.72
CA PRO A 216 -18.29 6.07 4.69
C PRO A 216 -17.99 7.49 5.18
N ASP A 217 -18.50 7.89 6.34
CA ASP A 217 -18.57 9.31 6.78
C ASP A 217 -17.39 9.80 7.63
N CYS A 218 -16.43 8.94 7.97
CA CYS A 218 -15.24 9.33 8.71
C CYS A 218 -14.02 9.36 7.78
N TYR A 219 -13.23 10.43 7.87
CA TYR A 219 -11.97 10.55 7.14
C TYR A 219 -10.88 11.04 8.08
N LEU A 220 -9.69 10.45 7.92
CA LEU A 220 -8.49 10.80 8.68
C LEU A 220 -7.27 10.52 7.80
N GLU A 221 -6.42 11.52 7.65
CA GLU A 221 -5.10 11.41 7.04
C GLU A 221 -4.04 11.81 8.06
N GLY A 222 -2.94 11.06 8.13
CA GLY A 222 -1.97 11.23 9.22
C GLY A 222 -1.19 12.54 9.20
N GLY A 223 -1.22 13.28 8.07
CA GLY A 223 -0.68 14.64 8.01
C GLY A 223 -1.43 15.66 8.89
N ASP A 224 -2.66 15.35 9.33
CA ASP A 224 -3.45 16.21 10.21
C ASP A 224 -3.27 15.87 11.71
N PHE A 225 -2.56 14.79 12.07
CA PHE A 225 -2.43 14.33 13.46
C PHE A 225 -1.03 14.61 14.03
N PHE A 226 -0.99 15.20 15.22
CA PHE A 226 0.25 15.56 15.92
C PHE A 226 0.16 15.13 17.40
N PRO A 227 0.88 14.08 17.84
CA PRO A 227 1.03 13.77 19.26
C PRO A 227 1.85 14.87 19.94
N ALA A 228 1.34 15.37 21.07
CA ALA A 228 1.88 16.55 21.77
C ALA A 228 2.06 16.28 23.27
N GLY A 229 2.34 15.03 23.64
CA GLY A 229 2.52 14.60 25.01
C GLY A 229 1.66 13.40 25.40
N PRO A 230 1.75 12.97 26.66
CA PRO A 230 1.08 11.76 27.15
C PRO A 230 -0.44 11.86 27.16
N ASP A 231 -0.98 13.07 27.20
CA ASP A 231 -2.38 13.44 27.43
C ASP A 231 -2.94 14.42 26.38
N LEU A 232 -2.13 14.82 25.38
CA LEU A 232 -2.52 15.78 24.36
C LEU A 232 -2.10 15.31 22.97
N CYS A 233 -3.03 15.38 22.03
CA CYS A 233 -2.75 15.36 20.60
C CYS A 233 -3.57 16.46 19.92
N MET A 234 -3.12 16.89 18.75
CA MET A 234 -3.81 17.85 17.90
C MET A 234 -4.24 17.17 16.61
N VAL A 235 -5.47 17.41 16.19
CA VAL A 235 -6.00 16.90 14.91
C VAL A 235 -6.58 18.04 14.10
N GLY A 236 -6.03 18.26 12.91
CA GLY A 236 -6.57 19.20 11.93
C GLY A 236 -7.93 18.74 11.43
N ILE A 237 -8.91 19.66 11.40
CA ILE A 237 -10.22 19.40 10.79
C ILE A 237 -10.31 20.19 9.49
N GLY A 238 -10.57 19.49 8.40
CA GLY A 238 -10.59 20.09 7.08
C GLY A 238 -11.04 19.13 5.98
N PRO A 239 -10.59 19.35 4.73
CA PRO A 239 -11.00 18.53 3.61
C PRO A 239 -10.53 17.08 3.66
N ARG A 240 -9.54 16.73 4.50
CA ARG A 240 -8.93 15.39 4.54
C ARG A 240 -9.23 14.63 5.82
N SER A 241 -9.31 15.34 6.95
CA SER A 241 -9.72 14.77 8.25
C SER A 241 -10.95 15.48 8.80
N ASN A 242 -11.91 14.74 9.36
CA ASN A 242 -13.19 15.32 9.79
C ASN A 242 -13.56 15.00 11.26
N LEU A 243 -14.53 15.76 11.79
CA LEU A 243 -14.99 15.60 13.18
C LEU A 243 -15.59 14.21 13.45
N GLY A 244 -16.13 13.54 12.43
CA GLY A 244 -16.64 12.17 12.56
C GLY A 244 -15.53 11.20 12.96
N ALA A 245 -14.39 11.24 12.27
CA ALA A 245 -13.24 10.40 12.61
C ALA A 245 -12.68 10.73 13.99
N VAL A 246 -12.59 12.01 14.36
CA VAL A 246 -12.10 12.41 15.69
C VAL A 246 -13.01 11.91 16.80
N LYS A 247 -14.33 12.08 16.67
CA LYS A 247 -15.29 11.54 17.65
C LYS A 247 -15.18 10.03 17.78
N TYR A 248 -15.08 9.32 16.65
CA TYR A 248 -14.87 7.88 16.65
C TYR A 248 -13.59 7.48 17.41
N MET A 249 -12.47 8.17 17.19
CA MET A 249 -11.24 7.90 17.94
C MET A 249 -11.42 8.11 19.44
N MET A 250 -12.06 9.22 19.84
CA MET A 250 -12.32 9.51 21.25
C MET A 250 -13.25 8.47 21.90
N GLU A 251 -14.29 8.03 21.21
CA GLU A 251 -15.26 7.04 21.70
C GLU A 251 -14.68 5.63 21.84
N ASN A 252 -13.61 5.32 21.08
CA ASN A 252 -12.99 4.00 21.02
C ASN A 252 -11.59 3.94 21.64
N ASP A 253 -11.15 5.02 22.31
CA ASP A 253 -9.83 5.13 22.97
C ASP A 253 -8.66 4.78 22.02
N LEU A 254 -8.68 5.36 20.81
CA LEU A 254 -7.69 5.15 19.76
C LEU A 254 -6.52 6.16 19.83
#